data_AF-A0A3Q4GHJ2-F1
#
_entry.id   AF-A0A3Q4GHJ2-F1
#
_cell.length_a   1.000
_cell.length_b   1.000
_cell.length_c   1.000
_cell.angle_alpha   90.00
_cell.angle_beta   90.00
_cell.angle_gamma   90.00
#
_symmetry.space_group_name_H-M   'P 1'
#
loop_
_entity.id
_entity.type
_entity.pdbx_description
1 polymer ?
#
loop_
_entity_poly.entity_id
_entity_poly.type
_entity_poly.pdbx_seq_one_letter_code
_entity_poly.pdbx_strand_id
1 'polypeptide(L)'
;HAGQFDWGFPYFADLKGTRDFTVILRSDEDYFDLTEAIRLVKEVIAAVDSKVNEHEKRRRLKEFHGRMDNKSIMMMKNGQIFAREDLLRRRLIHDGALQLKNTQGRLKEVHALLLSDVFVFLQEKDQKYVFAMLDQRSTVISLQKLIVREVANEERGLFLITAGIEKPEMMEVLASSKDERNTWMQLIQEDEDEGIPSETEDDKRQLETKAKEMRGERNLLN
;
A
#
# COMPACT_ATOMS: atom_id res chain seq x y z
N HIS A 1 6.29 -37.32 61.05
CA HIS A 1 6.08 -36.03 61.71
C HIS A 1 5.79 -35.01 60.63
N ALA A 2 4.50 -34.86 60.31
CA ALA A 2 3.99 -33.94 59.30
C ALA A 2 3.69 -32.59 59.97
N GLY A 3 4.19 -31.50 59.40
CA GLY A 3 3.83 -30.14 59.80
C GLY A 3 2.58 -29.72 59.03
N GLN A 4 1.48 -29.61 59.76
CA GLN A 4 0.18 -29.15 59.28
C GLN A 4 0.21 -27.61 59.22
N PHE A 5 0.14 -27.04 58.02
CA PHE A 5 -0.07 -25.60 57.84
C PHE A 5 -1.57 -25.34 57.77
N ASP A 6 -2.09 -24.72 58.83
CA ASP A 6 -3.46 -24.26 58.96
C ASP A 6 -3.60 -22.89 58.30
N TRP A 7 -4.15 -22.84 57.09
CA TRP A 7 -4.53 -21.60 56.44
C TRP A 7 -5.93 -21.21 56.94
N GLY A 8 -5.97 -20.64 58.15
CA GLY A 8 -7.18 -20.23 58.83
C GLY A 8 -8.03 -19.23 58.04
N PHE A 9 -8.96 -19.75 57.25
CA PHE A 9 -10.06 -18.99 56.65
C PHE A 9 -11.40 -19.54 57.14
N PRO A 10 -12.08 -18.86 58.09
CA PRO A 10 -13.37 -19.30 58.60
C PRO A 10 -14.53 -18.84 57.69
N TYR A 11 -14.37 -19.00 56.37
CA TYR A 11 -15.38 -18.60 55.37
C TYR A 11 -15.68 -19.76 54.40
N PHE A 12 -15.91 -20.94 54.94
CA PHE A 12 -16.56 -22.04 54.20
C PHE A 12 -17.71 -22.58 55.04
N ALA A 13 -18.71 -21.74 55.28
CA ALA A 13 -19.97 -22.13 55.88
C ALA A 13 -21.09 -21.17 55.45
N ASP A 14 -21.45 -21.15 54.17
CA ASP A 14 -22.85 -21.24 53.75
C ASP A 14 -22.94 -21.38 52.22
N LEU A 15 -23.12 -22.61 51.74
CA LEU A 15 -23.54 -22.90 50.37
C LEU A 15 -25.07 -22.71 50.30
N LYS A 16 -25.52 -21.45 50.28
CA LYS A 16 -26.87 -21.07 49.86
C LYS A 16 -26.79 -19.84 48.96
N GLY A 17 -26.53 -20.07 47.67
CA GLY A 17 -26.56 -18.99 46.69
C GLY A 17 -26.01 -19.39 45.34
N THR A 18 -26.67 -20.31 44.64
CA THR A 18 -26.37 -20.69 43.24
C THR A 18 -26.63 -19.55 42.23
N ARG A 19 -26.58 -18.29 42.66
CA ARG A 19 -26.87 -17.08 41.87
C ARG A 19 -25.63 -16.23 41.61
N ASP A 20 -24.57 -16.32 42.41
CA ASP A 20 -23.40 -15.43 42.25
C ASP A 20 -22.42 -15.89 41.17
N PHE A 21 -22.22 -17.20 40.96
CA PHE A 21 -21.37 -17.69 39.87
C PHE A 21 -21.95 -17.41 38.48
N THR A 22 -23.28 -17.48 38.31
CA THR A 22 -23.94 -17.16 37.04
C THR A 22 -23.87 -15.67 36.71
N VAL A 23 -23.89 -14.79 37.72
CA VAL A 23 -23.77 -13.33 37.51
C VAL A 23 -22.33 -12.95 37.17
N ILE A 24 -21.33 -13.57 37.80
CA ILE A 24 -19.92 -13.33 37.47
C ILE A 24 -19.59 -13.86 36.06
N LEU A 25 -20.03 -15.08 35.73
CA LEU A 25 -19.83 -15.63 34.38
C LEU A 25 -20.58 -14.82 33.30
N ARG A 26 -21.80 -14.33 33.59
CA ARG A 26 -22.49 -13.38 32.70
C ARG A 26 -21.72 -12.08 32.54
N SER A 27 -21.14 -11.55 33.61
CA SER A 27 -20.35 -10.32 33.54
C SER A 27 -19.08 -10.48 32.70
N ASP A 28 -18.44 -11.66 32.73
CA ASP A 28 -17.28 -11.97 31.89
C ASP A 28 -17.67 -12.19 30.42
N GLU A 29 -18.81 -12.85 30.18
CA GLU A 29 -19.38 -13.06 28.83
C GLU A 29 -19.85 -11.73 28.21
N ASP A 30 -20.58 -10.89 28.97
CA ASP A 30 -20.99 -9.55 28.56
C ASP A 30 -19.76 -8.64 28.31
N TYR A 31 -18.70 -8.77 29.11
CA TYR A 31 -17.45 -8.03 28.92
C TYR A 31 -16.70 -8.48 27.66
N PHE A 32 -16.69 -9.79 27.39
CA PHE A 32 -16.12 -10.36 26.18
C PHE A 32 -16.89 -9.86 24.94
N ASP A 33 -18.22 -9.97 24.95
CA ASP A 33 -19.09 -9.51 23.88
C ASP A 33 -18.93 -8.01 23.61
N LEU A 34 -18.81 -7.19 24.66
CA LEU A 34 -18.55 -5.76 24.52
C LEU A 34 -17.17 -5.49 23.91
N THR A 35 -16.13 -6.21 24.34
CA THR A 35 -14.77 -6.09 23.80
C THR A 35 -14.74 -6.45 22.31
N GLU A 36 -15.44 -7.53 21.95
CA GLU A 36 -15.56 -7.99 20.57
C GLU A 36 -16.36 -7.00 19.72
N ALA A 37 -17.46 -6.46 20.23
CA ALA A 37 -18.21 -5.40 19.56
C ALA A 37 -17.34 -4.16 19.30
N ILE A 38 -16.52 -3.75 20.26
CA ILE A 38 -15.58 -2.62 20.09
C ILE A 38 -14.54 -2.94 19.01
N ARG A 39 -13.99 -4.16 18.98
CA ARG A 39 -13.04 -4.61 17.95
C ARG A 39 -13.68 -4.53 16.56
N LEU A 40 -14.87 -5.10 16.40
CA LEU A 40 -15.60 -5.11 15.12
C LEU A 40 -15.93 -3.69 14.64
N VAL A 41 -16.35 -2.79 15.54
CA VAL A 41 -16.62 -1.39 15.18
C VAL A 41 -15.34 -0.70 14.69
N LYS A 42 -14.20 -0.91 15.34
CA LYS A 42 -12.91 -0.36 14.90
C LYS A 42 -12.50 -0.89 13.53
N GLU A 43 -12.72 -2.17 13.25
CA GLU A 43 -12.43 -2.77 11.94
C GLU A 43 -13.32 -2.22 10.83
N VAL A 44 -14.61 -2.04 11.10
CA VAL A 44 -15.53 -1.40 10.16
C VAL A 44 -15.09 0.03 9.86
N ILE A 45 -14.72 0.81 10.88
CA ILE A 45 -14.22 2.19 10.69
C ILE A 45 -12.95 2.18 9.82
N ALA A 46 -11.97 1.33 10.15
CA ALA A 46 -10.73 1.23 9.37
C ALA A 46 -10.98 0.81 7.91
N ALA A 47 -11.92 -0.12 7.68
CA ALA A 47 -12.31 -0.54 6.33
C ALA A 47 -12.99 0.58 5.54
N VAL A 48 -13.85 1.36 6.19
CA VAL A 48 -14.50 2.54 5.59
C VAL A 48 -13.45 3.60 5.24
N ASP A 49 -12.55 3.94 6.16
CA ASP A 49 -11.48 4.91 5.93
C ASP A 49 -10.59 4.51 4.75
N SER A 50 -10.21 3.23 4.68
CA SER A 50 -9.46 2.68 3.55
C SER A 50 -10.21 2.82 2.22
N LYS A 51 -11.51 2.52 2.20
CA LYS A 51 -12.34 2.66 0.99
C LYS A 51 -12.54 4.11 0.57
N VAL A 52 -12.67 5.04 1.51
CA VAL A 52 -12.72 6.48 1.22
C VAL A 52 -11.41 6.91 0.57
N ASN A 53 -10.26 6.58 1.17
CA ASN A 53 -8.95 6.89 0.60
C ASN A 53 -8.77 6.32 -0.82
N GLU A 54 -9.15 5.05 -1.04
CA GLU A 54 -9.09 4.43 -2.38
C GLU A 54 -9.94 5.20 -3.41
N HIS A 55 -11.15 5.61 -3.02
CA HIS A 55 -12.05 6.40 -3.85
C HIS A 55 -11.48 7.78 -4.18
N GLU A 56 -10.87 8.46 -3.20
CA GLU A 56 -10.23 9.76 -3.39
C GLU A 56 -9.02 9.65 -4.32
N LYS A 57 -8.15 8.67 -4.12
CA LYS A 57 -7.00 8.41 -5.00
C LYS A 57 -7.44 8.10 -6.43
N ARG A 58 -8.46 7.27 -6.61
CA ARG A 58 -9.02 6.94 -7.93
C ARG A 58 -9.67 8.16 -8.59
N ARG A 59 -10.36 9.01 -7.83
CA ARG A 59 -10.92 10.27 -8.35
C ARG A 59 -9.79 11.19 -8.80
N ARG A 60 -8.77 11.38 -7.98
CA ARG A 60 -7.60 12.22 -8.29
C ARG A 60 -6.86 11.74 -9.53
N LEU A 61 -6.69 10.42 -9.69
CA LEU A 61 -6.10 9.85 -10.90
C LEU A 61 -6.95 10.11 -12.17
N LYS A 62 -8.27 10.09 -12.06
CA LYS A 62 -9.18 10.47 -13.16
C LYS A 62 -9.07 11.94 -13.53
N GLU A 63 -8.76 12.83 -12.58
CA GLU A 63 -8.54 14.25 -12.84
C GLU A 63 -7.24 14.46 -13.65
N PHE A 64 -6.15 13.76 -13.30
CA PHE A 64 -4.92 13.75 -14.12
C PHE A 64 -5.17 13.18 -15.50
N HIS A 65 -5.81 12.01 -15.59
CA HIS A 65 -6.23 11.41 -16.86
C HIS A 65 -7.00 12.44 -17.67
N GLY A 66 -8.08 13.03 -17.14
CA GLY A 66 -8.91 14.03 -17.80
C GLY A 66 -8.15 15.21 -18.41
N ARG A 67 -7.11 15.70 -17.71
CA ARG A 67 -6.26 16.83 -18.14
C ARG A 67 -5.10 16.45 -19.05
N MET A 68 -4.82 15.16 -19.24
CA MET A 68 -3.71 14.73 -20.10
C MET A 68 -4.04 14.82 -21.59
N ASP A 69 -3.03 15.15 -22.41
CA ASP A 69 -3.16 15.11 -23.86
C ASP A 69 -3.36 13.68 -24.37
N ASN A 70 -4.36 13.49 -25.24
CA ASN A 70 -4.78 12.18 -25.74
C ASN A 70 -3.71 11.47 -26.58
N LYS A 71 -2.77 12.22 -27.17
CA LYS A 71 -1.69 11.65 -27.99
C LYS A 71 -0.42 11.43 -27.19
N SER A 72 -0.43 11.76 -25.89
CA SER A 72 0.74 11.59 -25.04
C SER A 72 0.99 10.11 -24.79
N ILE A 73 2.17 9.66 -25.20
CA ILE A 73 2.70 8.32 -24.95
C ILE A 73 4.16 8.46 -24.52
N MET A 74 4.65 7.48 -23.75
CA MET A 74 6.03 7.38 -23.33
C MET A 74 6.53 5.96 -23.57
N MET A 75 7.74 5.83 -24.10
CA MET A 75 8.40 4.53 -24.20
C MET A 75 9.21 4.29 -22.92
N MET A 76 8.86 3.24 -22.19
CA MET A 76 9.56 2.79 -20.99
C MET A 76 10.90 2.14 -21.36
N LYS A 77 11.78 1.99 -20.37
CA LYS A 77 13.12 1.40 -20.59
C LYS A 77 13.11 -0.05 -21.06
N ASN A 78 12.08 -0.80 -20.69
CA ASN A 78 11.85 -2.17 -21.15
C ASN A 78 11.20 -2.24 -22.55
N GLY A 79 11.05 -1.11 -23.25
CA GLY A 79 10.44 -1.04 -24.58
C GLY A 79 8.91 -1.00 -24.58
N GLN A 80 8.25 -1.13 -23.43
CA GLN A 80 6.79 -1.02 -23.34
C GLN A 80 6.35 0.42 -23.59
N ILE A 81 5.25 0.57 -24.33
CA ILE A 81 4.60 1.87 -24.52
C ILE A 81 3.63 2.08 -23.36
N PHE A 82 3.74 3.24 -22.72
CA PHE A 82 2.84 3.69 -21.67
C PHE A 82 2.04 4.89 -22.17
N ALA A 83 0.73 4.78 -22.14
CA ALA A 83 -0.20 5.80 -22.59
C ALA A 83 -1.04 6.34 -21.40
N ARG A 84 -1.79 7.41 -21.66
CA ARG A 84 -2.74 7.96 -20.68
C ARG A 84 -3.71 6.91 -20.12
N GLU A 85 -4.22 6.00 -20.97
CA GLU A 85 -5.19 4.97 -20.55
C GLU A 85 -4.60 3.96 -19.55
N ASP A 86 -3.28 3.78 -19.55
CA ASP A 86 -2.59 2.89 -18.63
C ASP A 86 -2.60 3.41 -17.18
N LEU A 87 -2.86 4.72 -16.98
CA LEU A 87 -3.06 5.29 -15.65
C LEU A 87 -4.29 4.70 -14.97
N LEU A 88 -5.41 4.58 -15.68
CA LEU A 88 -6.68 4.14 -15.09
C LEU A 88 -6.70 2.66 -14.69
N ARG A 89 -5.70 1.89 -15.12
CA ARG A 89 -5.52 0.47 -14.79
C ARG A 89 -4.69 0.28 -13.51
N ARG A 90 -4.27 1.36 -12.86
CA ARG A 90 -3.34 1.35 -11.72
C ARG A 90 -3.93 2.11 -10.54
N ARG A 91 -3.38 1.83 -9.35
CA ARG A 91 -3.72 2.54 -8.12
C ARG A 91 -2.75 3.70 -7.92
N LEU A 92 -3.28 4.90 -7.68
CA LEU A 92 -2.48 6.05 -7.26
C LEU A 92 -2.15 5.94 -5.77
N ILE A 93 -0.87 5.99 -5.43
CA ILE A 93 -0.36 5.96 -4.06
C ILE A 93 -0.12 7.39 -3.59
N HIS A 94 0.62 8.17 -4.37
CA HIS A 94 0.96 9.54 -4.03
C HIS A 94 1.15 10.41 -5.27
N ASP A 95 0.85 11.69 -5.15
CA ASP A 95 1.18 12.68 -6.16
C ASP A 95 1.64 13.99 -5.54
N GLY A 96 2.49 14.71 -6.25
CA GLY A 96 3.05 15.97 -5.77
C GLY A 96 3.93 16.64 -6.81
N ALA A 97 4.27 17.90 -6.56
CA ALA A 97 5.17 18.65 -7.42
C ALA A 97 6.62 18.27 -7.13
N LEU A 98 7.38 17.96 -8.18
CA LEU A 98 8.80 17.63 -8.10
C LEU A 98 9.57 18.42 -9.16
N GLN A 99 10.90 18.45 -9.02
CA GLN A 99 11.79 19.03 -10.01
C GLN A 99 12.76 17.98 -10.52
N LEU A 100 12.76 17.73 -11.82
CA LEU A 100 13.75 16.86 -12.47
C LEU A 100 14.99 17.68 -12.83
N LYS A 101 16.16 17.22 -12.40
CA LYS A 101 17.43 17.85 -12.77
C LYS A 101 18.01 17.16 -14.00
N ASN A 102 18.28 17.95 -15.04
CA ASN A 102 18.92 17.44 -16.24
C ASN A 102 20.45 17.34 -16.08
N THR A 103 21.09 16.72 -17.06
CA THR A 103 22.56 16.56 -17.14
C THR A 103 23.32 17.88 -17.19
N GLN A 104 22.67 18.99 -17.54
CA GLN A 104 23.23 20.35 -17.52
C GLN A 104 23.02 21.07 -16.17
N GLY A 105 22.41 20.40 -15.19
CA GLY A 105 22.08 20.96 -13.87
C GLY A 105 20.83 21.83 -13.82
N ARG A 106 20.09 21.97 -14.92
CA ARG A 106 18.83 22.72 -14.98
C ARG A 106 17.70 21.92 -14.36
N LEU A 107 16.90 22.59 -13.54
CA LEU A 107 15.72 22.03 -12.91
C LEU A 107 14.49 22.26 -13.80
N LYS A 108 13.65 21.22 -13.89
CA LYS A 108 12.40 21.23 -14.64
C LYS A 108 11.26 20.82 -13.73
N GLU A 109 10.28 21.71 -13.58
CA GLU A 109 9.08 21.44 -12.80
C GLU A 109 8.22 20.37 -13.47
N VAL A 110 7.77 19.42 -12.66
CA VAL A 110 6.91 18.31 -13.06
C VAL A 110 5.90 18.02 -11.95
N HIS A 111 4.79 17.39 -12.31
CA HIS A 111 3.89 16.73 -11.38
C HIS A 111 4.18 15.23 -11.41
N ALA A 112 4.53 14.66 -10.27
CA ALA A 112 4.88 13.26 -10.16
C ALA A 112 3.68 12.46 -9.64
N LEU A 113 3.48 11.26 -10.19
CA LEU A 113 2.48 10.28 -9.78
C LEU A 113 3.18 8.97 -9.44
N LEU A 114 3.21 8.58 -8.18
CA LEU A 114 3.60 7.24 -7.76
C LEU A 114 2.37 6.34 -7.84
N LEU A 115 2.43 5.39 -8.76
CA LEU A 115 1.44 4.34 -8.93
C LEU A 115 1.98 3.03 -8.36
N SER A 116 1.11 2.03 -8.20
CA SER A 116 1.44 0.72 -7.63
C SER A 116 2.62 -0.05 -8.25
N ASP A 117 3.02 0.26 -9.47
CA ASP A 117 4.08 -0.46 -10.21
C ASP A 117 5.04 0.46 -10.97
N VAL A 118 4.70 1.75 -11.07
CA VAL A 118 5.45 2.73 -11.87
C VAL A 118 5.45 4.11 -11.21
N PHE A 119 6.54 4.84 -11.40
CA PHE A 119 6.66 6.25 -11.07
C PHE A 119 6.61 7.10 -12.35
N VAL A 120 5.63 7.99 -12.44
CA VAL A 120 5.34 8.78 -13.65
C VAL A 120 5.61 10.25 -13.38
N PHE A 121 6.32 10.93 -14.28
CA PHE A 121 6.45 12.39 -14.27
C PHE A 121 5.70 13.02 -15.43
N LEU A 122 4.83 13.97 -15.10
CA LEU A 122 4.04 14.77 -16.03
C LEU A 122 4.57 16.20 -16.04
N GLN A 123 4.57 16.84 -17.21
CA GLN A 123 4.82 18.26 -17.34
C GLN A 123 3.54 18.94 -17.83
N GLU A 124 3.30 20.16 -17.37
CA GLU A 124 2.23 20.98 -17.92
C GLU A 124 2.69 21.65 -19.21
N LYS A 125 1.90 21.51 -20.27
CA LYS A 125 2.12 22.10 -21.58
C LYS A 125 0.77 22.47 -22.18
N ASP A 126 0.61 23.74 -22.56
CA ASP A 126 -0.63 24.24 -23.17
C ASP A 126 -1.89 23.92 -22.33
N GLN A 127 -1.80 24.11 -21.00
CA GLN A 127 -2.83 23.81 -19.99
C GLN A 127 -3.24 22.33 -19.87
N LYS A 128 -2.46 21.42 -20.48
CA LYS A 128 -2.64 19.98 -20.39
C LYS A 128 -1.42 19.32 -19.78
N TYR A 129 -1.61 18.14 -19.21
CA TYR A 129 -0.48 17.30 -18.84
C TYR A 129 0.00 16.46 -20.03
N VAL A 130 1.30 16.35 -20.18
CA VAL A 130 1.95 15.39 -21.07
C VAL A 130 3.05 14.68 -20.28
N PHE A 131 3.46 13.49 -20.70
CA PHE A 131 4.64 12.86 -20.10
C PHE A 131 5.85 13.81 -20.21
N ALA A 132 6.58 13.94 -19.11
CA ALA A 132 7.77 14.76 -19.08
C ALA A 132 8.84 14.20 -20.03
N MET A 133 9.75 15.05 -20.47
CA MET A 133 10.92 14.64 -21.24
C MET A 133 12.14 15.22 -20.55
N LEU A 134 13.13 14.37 -20.26
CA LEU A 134 14.37 14.73 -19.60
C LEU A 134 15.53 14.05 -20.34
N ASP A 135 16.36 14.81 -21.06
CA ASP A 135 17.56 14.31 -21.75
C ASP A 135 17.34 13.05 -22.61
N GLN A 136 16.19 12.97 -23.28
CA GLN A 136 15.76 11.80 -24.07
C GLN A 136 15.62 10.49 -23.26
N ARG A 137 15.55 10.59 -21.93
CA ARG A 137 15.26 9.48 -21.02
C ARG A 137 13.76 9.34 -20.82
N SER A 138 13.35 8.11 -20.51
CA SER A 138 11.97 7.83 -20.14
C SER A 138 11.68 8.41 -18.76
N THR A 139 10.53 9.06 -18.61
CA THR A 139 10.05 9.59 -17.32
C THR A 139 8.85 8.81 -16.79
N VAL A 140 8.66 7.59 -17.32
CA VAL A 140 7.81 6.56 -16.73
C VAL A 140 8.73 5.43 -16.33
N ILE A 141 8.96 5.30 -15.03
CA ILE A 141 9.99 4.45 -14.45
C ILE A 141 9.30 3.30 -13.73
N SER A 142 9.68 2.05 -14.03
CA SER A 142 9.17 0.92 -13.25
C SER A 142 9.76 0.95 -11.84
N LEU A 143 8.93 0.63 -10.85
CA LEU A 143 9.39 0.46 -9.47
C LEU A 143 10.18 -0.83 -9.27
N GLN A 144 10.06 -1.79 -10.19
CA GLN A 144 10.81 -3.03 -10.11
C GLN A 144 12.31 -2.75 -10.14
N LYS A 145 13.00 -3.11 -9.05
CA LYS A 145 14.45 -2.90 -8.88
C LYS A 145 14.82 -1.42 -8.92
N LEU A 146 13.93 -0.52 -8.49
CA LEU A 146 14.20 0.91 -8.39
C LEU A 146 14.89 1.20 -7.07
N ILE A 147 16.16 1.60 -7.12
CA ILE A 147 16.89 1.99 -5.92
C ILE A 147 16.73 3.50 -5.72
N VAL A 148 16.25 3.89 -4.54
CA VAL A 148 16.14 5.30 -4.14
C VAL A 148 17.21 5.65 -3.11
N ARG A 149 17.91 6.76 -3.31
CA ARG A 149 18.99 7.25 -2.41
C ARG A 149 18.89 8.74 -2.16
N GLU A 150 19.42 9.18 -1.02
CA GLU A 150 19.54 10.60 -0.71
C GLU A 150 20.66 11.26 -1.52
N VAL A 151 20.52 12.55 -1.80
CA VAL A 151 21.61 13.38 -2.34
C VAL A 151 22.37 14.01 -1.18
N ALA A 152 23.66 13.67 -1.04
CA ALA A 152 24.46 14.07 0.13
C ALA A 152 24.57 15.60 0.34
N ASN A 153 24.55 16.39 -0.73
CA ASN A 153 24.73 17.85 -0.68
C ASN A 153 23.44 18.62 -1.00
N GLU A 154 22.29 17.96 -1.07
CA GLU A 154 20.99 18.58 -1.36
C GLU A 154 19.91 17.86 -0.55
N GLU A 155 19.49 18.46 0.56
CA GLU A 155 18.61 17.79 1.52
C GLU A 155 17.22 17.45 0.97
N ARG A 156 16.77 18.20 -0.04
CA ARG A 156 15.52 17.97 -0.77
C ARG A 156 15.68 17.02 -1.95
N GLY A 157 16.91 16.58 -2.22
CA GLY A 157 17.27 15.78 -3.38
C GLY A 157 17.23 14.28 -3.08
N LEU A 158 16.76 13.53 -4.05
CA LEU A 158 16.88 12.08 -4.11
C LEU A 158 17.38 11.62 -5.50
N PHE A 159 18.09 10.50 -5.53
CA PHE A 159 18.43 9.79 -6.75
C PHE A 159 17.49 8.61 -6.94
N LEU A 160 16.95 8.49 -8.15
CA LEU A 160 16.26 7.31 -8.65
C LEU A 160 17.22 6.54 -9.55
N ILE A 161 17.48 5.27 -9.21
CA ILE A 161 18.44 4.43 -9.91
C ILE A 161 17.73 3.18 -10.40
N THR A 162 17.56 3.05 -11.71
CA THR A 162 16.94 1.86 -12.33
C THR A 162 17.94 0.70 -12.36
N ALA A 163 17.89 -0.19 -11.38
CA ALA A 163 18.73 -1.38 -11.36
C ALA A 163 18.10 -2.52 -12.17
N GLY A 164 18.91 -3.44 -12.69
CA GLY A 164 18.41 -4.65 -13.37
C GLY A 164 17.92 -4.50 -14.81
N ILE A 165 18.19 -3.37 -15.45
CA ILE A 165 18.18 -3.19 -16.91
C ILE A 165 19.63 -3.18 -17.44
N GLU A 166 19.84 -3.44 -18.74
CA GLU A 166 21.20 -3.54 -19.34
C GLU A 166 22.09 -2.32 -19.06
N LYS A 167 21.50 -1.12 -18.92
CA LYS A 167 22.19 0.12 -18.59
C LYS A 167 21.46 0.85 -17.48
N PRO A 168 21.95 0.79 -16.23
CA PRO A 168 21.36 1.53 -15.12
C PRO A 168 21.34 3.03 -15.39
N GLU A 169 20.23 3.68 -15.09
CA GLU A 169 20.10 5.13 -15.20
C GLU A 169 19.91 5.74 -13.83
N MET A 170 20.65 6.81 -13.57
CA MET A 170 20.51 7.64 -12.38
C MET A 170 19.83 8.95 -12.77
N MET A 171 18.73 9.26 -12.10
CA MET A 171 17.97 10.51 -12.24
C MET A 171 17.95 11.24 -10.91
N GLU A 172 18.29 12.52 -10.92
CA GLU A 172 18.24 13.37 -9.74
C GLU A 172 16.91 14.13 -9.72
N VAL A 173 16.18 14.01 -8.60
CA VAL A 173 14.85 14.58 -8.39
C VAL A 173 14.86 15.37 -7.10
N LEU A 174 14.28 16.57 -7.13
CA LEU A 174 14.21 17.46 -5.97
C LEU A 174 12.74 17.64 -5.57
N ALA A 175 12.48 17.51 -4.27
CA ALA A 175 11.21 17.84 -3.65
C ALA A 175 11.16 19.32 -3.20
N SER A 176 10.00 19.79 -2.78
CA SER A 176 9.84 21.14 -2.23
C SER A 176 10.52 21.30 -0.86
N SER A 177 10.61 20.21 -0.09
CA SER A 177 11.22 20.19 1.24
C SER A 177 11.91 18.85 1.54
N LYS A 178 12.71 18.81 2.62
CA LYS A 178 13.33 17.58 3.12
C LYS A 178 12.28 16.57 3.57
N ASP A 179 11.21 17.03 4.22
CA ASP A 179 10.13 16.16 4.70
C ASP A 179 9.35 15.53 3.54
N GLU A 180 9.10 16.31 2.48
CA GLU A 180 8.50 15.77 1.26
C GLU A 180 9.44 14.77 0.58
N ARG A 181 10.74 15.07 0.50
CA ARG A 181 11.75 14.12 0.00
C ARG A 181 11.72 12.80 0.78
N ASN A 182 11.66 12.86 2.12
CA ASN A 182 11.57 11.69 2.98
C ASN A 182 10.29 10.90 2.75
N THR A 183 9.16 11.60 2.58
CA THR A 183 7.86 10.99 2.26
C THR A 183 7.93 10.21 0.95
N TRP A 184 8.47 10.82 -0.11
CA TRP A 184 8.66 10.11 -1.39
C TRP A 184 9.56 8.88 -1.25
N MET A 185 10.68 9.01 -0.54
CA MET A 185 11.60 7.88 -0.33
C MET A 185 10.92 6.72 0.41
N GLN A 186 10.20 7.01 1.48
CA GLN A 186 9.46 6.03 2.27
C GLN A 186 8.42 5.32 1.40
N LEU A 187 7.56 6.05 0.71
CA LEU A 187 6.50 5.47 -0.10
C LEU A 187 7.01 4.61 -1.26
N ILE A 188 8.13 5.00 -1.88
CA ILE A 188 8.73 4.20 -2.96
C ILE A 188 9.35 2.89 -2.40
N GLN A 189 9.84 2.91 -1.15
CA GLN A 189 10.45 1.75 -0.51
C GLN A 189 9.42 0.83 0.17
N GLU A 190 8.31 1.37 0.67
CA GLU A 190 7.23 0.60 1.29
C GLU A 190 6.56 -0.36 0.30
N ASP A 191 6.42 0.02 -0.98
CA ASP A 191 5.94 -0.89 -2.03
C ASP A 191 6.91 -2.06 -2.32
N GLU A 192 8.19 -1.97 -1.92
CA GLU A 192 9.13 -3.10 -2.01
C GLU A 192 9.07 -4.02 -0.78
N ASP A 193 8.64 -3.52 0.39
CA ASP A 193 8.68 -4.23 1.70
C ASP A 193 7.30 -4.64 2.22
N GLU A 194 6.21 -4.14 1.64
CA GLU A 194 4.89 -4.79 1.74
C GLU A 194 4.93 -6.10 0.94
N GLY A 195 5.52 -7.11 1.57
CA GLY A 195 5.39 -8.50 1.21
C GLY A 195 3.94 -8.78 0.87
N ILE A 196 3.70 -8.90 -0.44
CA ILE A 196 2.51 -9.42 -1.08
C ILE A 196 1.72 -10.31 -0.09
N PRO A 197 0.57 -9.88 0.46
CA PRO A 197 -0.49 -10.83 0.70
C PRO A 197 -0.91 -11.22 -0.70
N SER A 198 -0.23 -12.21 -1.27
CA SER A 198 -0.54 -12.65 -2.61
C SER A 198 -2.03 -12.99 -2.59
N GLU A 199 -2.76 -12.42 -3.54
CA GLU A 199 -4.09 -12.88 -3.93
C GLU A 199 -4.11 -14.39 -4.26
N THR A 200 -2.97 -15.09 -4.20
CA THR A 200 -2.86 -16.53 -4.43
C THR A 200 -3.25 -17.41 -3.24
N GLU A 201 -3.29 -16.96 -1.98
CA GLU A 201 -3.75 -17.84 -0.87
C GLU A 201 -5.26 -18.10 -0.95
N ASP A 202 -6.06 -17.06 -1.23
CA ASP A 202 -7.53 -17.21 -1.34
C ASP A 202 -7.93 -17.95 -2.62
N ASP A 203 -7.28 -17.66 -3.75
CA ASP A 203 -7.51 -18.40 -5.00
C ASP A 203 -7.08 -19.87 -4.90
N LYS A 204 -5.97 -20.16 -4.20
CA LYS A 204 -5.49 -21.54 -3.99
C LYS A 204 -6.41 -22.30 -3.03
N ARG A 205 -6.95 -21.65 -1.99
CA ARG A 205 -7.98 -22.23 -1.11
C ARG A 205 -9.28 -22.50 -1.87
N GLN A 206 -9.71 -21.60 -2.76
CA GLN A 206 -10.91 -21.81 -3.58
C GLN A 206 -10.71 -22.94 -4.60
N LEU A 207 -9.54 -23.06 -5.22
CA LEU A 207 -9.19 -24.15 -6.14
C LEU A 207 -9.09 -25.50 -5.42
N GLU A 208 -8.50 -25.55 -4.21
CA GLU A 208 -8.43 -26.77 -3.41
C GLU A 208 -9.81 -27.22 -2.91
N THR A 209 -10.69 -26.28 -2.55
CA THR A 209 -12.06 -26.58 -2.12
C THR A 209 -12.88 -27.18 -3.28
N LYS A 210 -12.84 -26.55 -4.46
CA LYS A 210 -13.48 -27.10 -5.68
C LYS A 210 -12.91 -28.45 -6.09
N ALA A 211 -11.60 -28.66 -5.94
CA ALA A 211 -10.96 -29.94 -6.27
C ALA A 211 -11.35 -31.08 -5.31
N LYS A 212 -11.62 -30.76 -4.02
CA LYS A 212 -12.11 -31.73 -3.04
C LYS A 212 -13.58 -32.09 -3.28
N GLU A 213 -14.42 -31.11 -3.63
CA GLU A 213 -15.83 -31.33 -3.96
C GLU A 213 -15.98 -32.26 -5.18
N MET A 214 -15.24 -32.00 -6.27
CA MET A 214 -15.26 -32.87 -7.46
C MET A 214 -14.76 -34.30 -7.20
N ARG A 215 -13.84 -34.50 -6.23
CA ARG A 215 -13.41 -35.85 -5.82
C ARG A 215 -14.45 -36.55 -4.94
N GLY A 216 -15.22 -35.81 -4.15
CA GLY A 216 -16.32 -36.32 -3.35
C GLY A 216 -17.48 -36.81 -4.23
N GLU A 217 -17.91 -36.00 -5.21
CA GLU A 217 -19.02 -36.34 -6.11
C GLU A 217 -18.73 -37.58 -6.97
N ARG A 218 -17.47 -37.77 -7.39
CA ARG A 218 -17.04 -38.95 -8.15
C ARG A 218 -17.11 -40.26 -7.35
N ASN A 219 -17.07 -40.20 -6.02
CA ASN A 219 -17.13 -41.36 -5.14
C ASN A 219 -18.57 -41.71 -4.71
N LEU A 220 -19.56 -40.84 -4.95
CA LEU A 220 -20.99 -41.13 -4.73
C LEU A 220 -21.70 -41.68 -5.98
N LEU A 221 -21.02 -41.71 -7.13
CA LEU A 221 -21.56 -42.16 -8.42
C LEU A 221 -21.01 -43.53 -8.86
N ASN A 222 -20.33 -44.27 -7.97
CA ASN A 222 -19.88 -45.65 -8.18
C ASN A 222 -20.46 -46.58 -7.13
#